data_AF-A0A2R6HSP7-F1
#
_entry.id   AF-A0A2R6HSP7-F1
#
_cell.length_a   1.000
_cell.length_b   1.000
_cell.length_c   1.000
_cell.angle_alpha   90.00
_cell.angle_beta   90.00
_cell.angle_gamma   90.00
#
_symmetry.space_group_name_H-M   'P 1'
#
loop_
_entity.id
_entity.type
_entity.pdbx_description
1 polymer ?
#
loop_
_entity_poly.entity_id
_entity_poly.type
_entity_poly.pdbx_seq_one_letter_code
_entity_poly.pdbx_strand_id
1 'polypeptide(L)'
;MLALSRRLVAGLVSGLGVALAAVNLYNAVGVDRSMGTLAIDSVGPFVLAVTVAAAGVVLYRSDLPDEAATAVLLWTVAGAVAFSGTASLVVAYETASDPPLTTSPSLAASAAGGALAGVLVGGYTAQTRARADLVASLQEASADLSAATTREEVCEQGVEIAHRVLGIRLCGVWLYDEEADALVPAAISDPGREDIGGPPTFHRGEGLAWQAYESGESAVYDDLSAADDVYNPETVVRSEMLVPLGDHGVLIFGATTAEAFDDLDQVVAKLLRTTMRAALDRAEREETLREQRRELRRQNERLEEF
;
A
#
# COMPACT_ATOMS: atom_id res chain seq x y z
N MET A 1 2.86 13.39 15.55
CA MET A 1 2.16 12.44 16.46
C MET A 1 3.04 11.20 16.50
N LEU A 2 3.40 10.65 17.66
CA LEU A 2 4.28 9.48 17.72
C LEU A 2 3.50 8.25 17.20
N ALA A 3 3.88 7.73 16.04
CA ALA A 3 3.34 6.48 15.52
C ALA A 3 3.87 5.31 16.37
N LEU A 4 2.97 4.47 16.88
CA LEU A 4 3.36 3.23 17.55
C LEU A 4 3.48 2.13 16.50
N SER A 5 4.49 1.25 16.68
CA SER A 5 4.63 0.11 15.78
C SER A 5 3.36 -0.74 15.75
N ARG A 6 2.96 -1.20 14.55
CA ARG A 6 1.79 -2.05 14.32
C ARG A 6 1.72 -3.24 15.27
N ARG A 7 2.86 -3.88 15.54
CA ARG A 7 2.96 -5.04 16.45
C ARG A 7 2.56 -4.68 17.88
N LEU A 8 3.01 -3.53 18.36
CA LEU A 8 2.68 -3.03 19.70
C LEU A 8 1.21 -2.64 19.76
N VAL A 9 0.70 -1.94 18.74
CA VAL A 9 -0.73 -1.60 18.63
C VAL A 9 -1.61 -2.85 18.66
N ALA A 10 -1.30 -3.84 17.83
CA ALA A 10 -2.00 -5.12 17.80
C ALA A 10 -2.03 -5.79 19.17
N GLY A 11 -0.87 -5.82 19.85
CA GLY A 11 -0.76 -6.34 21.22
C GLY A 11 -1.63 -5.59 22.23
N LEU A 12 -1.71 -4.26 22.14
CA LEU A 12 -2.56 -3.45 23.03
C LEU A 12 -4.06 -3.67 22.78
N VAL A 13 -4.50 -3.72 21.51
CA VAL A 13 -5.91 -4.00 21.18
C VAL A 13 -6.29 -5.41 21.63
N SER A 14 -5.45 -6.40 21.35
CA SER A 14 -5.67 -7.78 21.80
C SER A 14 -5.70 -7.89 23.33
N GLY A 15 -4.74 -7.25 24.01
CA GLY A 15 -4.66 -7.25 25.47
C GLY A 15 -5.88 -6.61 26.13
N LEU A 16 -6.36 -5.49 25.60
CA LEU A 16 -7.59 -4.84 26.06
C LEU A 16 -8.81 -5.76 25.91
N GLY A 17 -8.97 -6.41 24.75
CA GLY A 17 -10.04 -7.37 24.51
C GLY A 17 -10.02 -8.55 25.49
N VAL A 18 -8.84 -9.14 25.73
CA VAL A 18 -8.66 -10.24 26.70
C VAL A 18 -8.97 -9.79 28.12
N ALA A 19 -8.50 -8.62 28.55
CA ALA A 19 -8.78 -8.08 29.88
C ALA A 19 -10.28 -7.84 30.08
N LEU A 20 -10.96 -7.25 29.09
CA LEU A 20 -12.41 -7.05 29.13
C LEU A 20 -13.16 -8.38 29.14
N ALA A 21 -12.71 -9.39 28.40
CA ALA A 21 -13.32 -10.71 28.39
C ALA A 21 -13.21 -11.37 29.77
N ALA A 22 -12.05 -11.28 30.43
CA ALA A 22 -11.85 -11.81 31.77
C ALA A 22 -12.76 -11.13 32.81
N VAL A 23 -12.90 -9.80 32.76
CA VAL A 23 -13.79 -9.06 33.66
C VAL A 23 -15.27 -9.43 33.42
N ASN A 24 -15.69 -9.51 32.15
CA ASN A 24 -17.06 -9.91 31.82
C ASN A 24 -17.35 -11.36 32.24
N LEU A 25 -16.38 -12.27 32.12
CA LEU A 25 -16.51 -13.65 32.58
C LEU A 25 -16.59 -13.74 34.10
N TYR A 26 -15.77 -12.97 34.83
CA TYR A 26 -15.85 -12.91 36.29
C TYR A 26 -17.23 -12.42 36.77
N ASN A 27 -17.74 -11.35 36.14
CA ASN A 27 -19.08 -10.82 36.43
C ASN A 27 -20.19 -11.83 36.10
N ALA A 28 -19.99 -12.68 35.10
CA ALA A 28 -20.93 -13.74 34.71
C ALA A 28 -21.04 -14.85 35.78
N VAL A 29 -19.91 -15.21 36.41
CA VAL A 29 -19.83 -16.33 37.36
C VAL A 29 -20.22 -15.92 38.79
N GLY A 30 -20.12 -14.63 39.12
CA GLY A 30 -20.32 -14.11 40.48
C GLY A 30 -21.77 -13.84 40.91
N VAL A 31 -22.77 -13.96 40.02
CA VAL A 31 -24.15 -13.57 40.33
C VAL A 31 -25.14 -14.70 40.01
N ASP A 32 -25.90 -15.11 41.02
CA ASP A 32 -26.97 -16.12 40.88
C ASP A 32 -28.16 -15.47 40.12
N ARG A 33 -28.21 -15.64 38.80
CA ARG A 33 -29.23 -15.02 37.90
C ARG A 33 -30.01 -16.06 37.12
N SER A 34 -31.21 -15.69 36.67
CA SER A 34 -32.02 -16.54 35.79
C SER A 34 -31.36 -16.69 34.41
N MET A 35 -31.56 -17.83 33.74
CA MET A 35 -30.92 -18.16 32.45
C MET A 35 -31.16 -17.11 31.34
N GLY A 36 -32.26 -16.36 31.38
CA GLY A 36 -32.59 -15.36 30.36
C GLY A 36 -31.77 -14.07 30.46
N THR A 37 -31.44 -13.61 31.67
CA THR A 37 -30.61 -12.42 31.90
C THR A 37 -29.11 -12.70 31.74
N LEU A 38 -28.69 -13.97 31.89
CA LEU A 38 -27.31 -14.43 31.69
C LEU A 38 -26.81 -14.24 30.24
N ALA A 39 -27.67 -14.46 29.24
CA ALA A 39 -27.26 -14.34 27.83
C ALA A 39 -26.99 -12.88 27.42
N ILE A 40 -27.83 -11.94 27.87
CA ILE A 40 -27.75 -10.53 27.48
C ILE A 40 -26.69 -9.78 28.31
N ASP A 41 -26.62 -10.00 29.62
CA ASP A 41 -25.73 -9.23 30.49
C ASP A 41 -24.31 -9.80 30.60
N SER A 42 -24.08 -11.04 30.15
CA SER A 42 -22.81 -11.72 30.36
C SER A 42 -22.22 -12.31 29.09
N VAL A 43 -23.00 -13.08 28.31
CA VAL A 43 -22.47 -13.75 27.11
C VAL A 43 -22.22 -12.74 25.99
N GLY A 44 -23.15 -11.81 25.71
CA GLY A 44 -22.97 -10.79 24.69
C GLY A 44 -21.69 -9.95 24.88
N PRO A 45 -21.51 -9.29 26.03
CA PRO A 45 -20.31 -8.51 26.35
C PRO A 45 -19.00 -9.29 26.26
N PHE A 46 -19.00 -10.55 26.72
CA PHE A 46 -17.85 -11.44 26.60
C PHE A 46 -17.49 -11.69 25.13
N VAL A 47 -18.48 -11.99 24.29
CA VAL A 47 -18.26 -12.20 22.85
C VAL A 47 -17.69 -10.92 22.21
N LEU A 48 -18.22 -9.74 22.54
CA LEU A 48 -17.68 -8.47 22.04
C LEU A 48 -16.21 -8.25 22.46
N ALA A 49 -15.86 -8.58 23.71
CA ALA A 49 -14.48 -8.46 24.18
C ALA A 49 -13.54 -9.44 23.46
N VAL A 50 -14.01 -10.67 23.20
CA VAL A 50 -13.27 -11.66 22.40
C VAL A 50 -13.12 -11.22 20.94
N THR A 51 -14.14 -10.59 20.34
CA THR A 51 -14.00 -10.07 18.97
C THR A 51 -13.02 -8.91 18.89
N VAL A 52 -12.97 -8.02 19.89
CA VAL A 52 -11.92 -7.00 20.02
C VAL A 52 -10.54 -7.66 20.12
N ALA A 53 -10.42 -8.73 20.91
CA ALA A 53 -9.16 -9.45 21.04
C ALA A 53 -8.69 -10.05 19.70
N ALA A 54 -9.61 -10.69 18.97
CA ALA A 54 -9.38 -11.24 17.64
C ALA A 54 -9.03 -10.16 16.61
N ALA A 55 -9.65 -8.98 16.69
CA ALA A 55 -9.33 -7.86 15.80
C ALA A 55 -7.87 -7.40 15.96
N GLY A 56 -7.32 -7.41 17.18
CA GLY A 56 -5.90 -7.15 17.40
C GLY A 56 -4.98 -8.18 16.71
N VAL A 57 -5.39 -9.45 16.66
CA VAL A 57 -4.65 -10.50 15.92
C VAL A 57 -4.74 -10.28 14.41
N VAL A 58 -5.90 -9.88 13.89
CA VAL A 58 -6.06 -9.52 12.47
C VAL A 58 -5.18 -8.31 12.12
N LEU A 59 -5.15 -7.28 12.96
CA LEU A 59 -4.27 -6.11 12.81
C LEU A 59 -2.78 -6.47 12.77
N TYR A 60 -2.36 -7.49 13.50
CA TYR A 60 -0.97 -7.96 13.47
C TYR A 60 -0.58 -8.52 12.09
N ARG A 61 -1.52 -9.22 11.43
CA ARG A 61 -1.31 -9.87 10.14
C ARG A 61 -1.55 -8.95 8.94
N SER A 62 -2.27 -7.85 9.11
CA SER A 62 -2.54 -6.89 8.03
C SER A 62 -1.32 -6.04 7.70
N ASP A 63 -1.17 -5.63 6.44
CA ASP A 63 -0.15 -4.65 6.02
C ASP A 63 -0.57 -3.19 6.12
N LEU A 64 -1.18 -2.85 7.25
CA LEU A 64 -1.47 -1.46 7.56
C LEU A 64 -0.19 -0.70 7.96
N PRO A 65 -0.04 0.56 7.53
CA PRO A 65 1.02 1.42 8.02
C PRO A 65 0.84 1.74 9.52
N ASP A 66 1.93 2.05 10.20
CA ASP A 66 1.95 2.26 11.66
C ASP A 66 1.02 3.40 12.13
N GLU A 67 0.87 4.45 11.32
CA GLU A 67 -0.04 5.57 11.61
C GLU A 67 -1.51 5.13 11.57
N ALA A 68 -1.87 4.31 10.58
CA ALA A 68 -3.21 3.76 10.45
C ALA A 68 -3.52 2.82 11.62
N ALA A 69 -2.58 1.94 11.99
CA ALA A 69 -2.73 1.10 13.17
C ALA A 69 -2.92 1.96 14.44
N THR A 70 -2.08 2.98 14.64
CA THR A 70 -2.18 3.90 15.78
C THR A 70 -3.55 4.59 15.84
N ALA A 71 -4.11 4.99 14.70
CA ALA A 71 -5.46 5.55 14.65
C ALA A 71 -6.54 4.55 15.10
N VAL A 72 -6.42 3.27 14.72
CA VAL A 72 -7.34 2.20 15.18
C VAL A 72 -7.30 2.06 16.70
N LEU A 73 -6.10 2.04 17.30
CA LEU A 73 -5.95 1.97 18.75
C LEU A 73 -6.63 3.17 19.44
N LEU A 74 -6.42 4.37 18.91
CA LEU A 74 -6.96 5.60 19.49
C LEU A 74 -8.49 5.59 19.46
N TRP A 75 -9.09 5.18 18.35
CA TRP A 75 -10.55 5.01 18.26
C TRP A 75 -11.08 3.91 19.17
N THR A 76 -10.36 2.79 19.30
CA THR A 76 -10.70 1.68 20.22
C THR A 76 -10.79 2.17 21.67
N VAL A 77 -9.76 2.90 22.13
CA VAL A 77 -9.72 3.45 23.49
C VAL A 77 -10.80 4.53 23.68
N ALA A 78 -10.95 5.44 22.71
CA ALA A 78 -11.96 6.50 22.76
C ALA A 78 -13.38 5.93 22.86
N GLY A 79 -13.69 4.90 22.06
CA GLY A 79 -14.99 4.22 22.11
C GLY A 79 -15.23 3.55 23.46
N ALA A 80 -14.26 2.81 23.99
CA ALA A 80 -14.36 2.16 25.29
C ALA A 80 -14.62 3.17 26.43
N VAL A 81 -13.88 4.30 26.43
CA VAL A 81 -14.03 5.38 27.42
C VAL A 81 -15.39 6.05 27.30
N ALA A 82 -15.82 6.40 26.07
CA ALA A 82 -17.10 7.08 25.85
C ALA A 82 -18.29 6.24 26.34
N PHE A 83 -18.32 4.96 25.99
CA PHE A 83 -19.39 4.06 26.41
C PHE A 83 -19.36 3.80 27.93
N SER A 84 -18.17 3.64 28.51
CA SER A 84 -18.02 3.49 29.98
C SER A 84 -18.47 4.73 30.74
N GLY A 85 -18.20 5.92 30.20
CA GLY A 85 -18.67 7.19 30.75
C GLY A 85 -20.19 7.30 30.73
N THR A 86 -20.81 6.96 29.60
CA THR A 86 -22.27 6.91 29.47
C THR A 86 -22.89 5.92 30.46
N ALA A 87 -22.33 4.72 30.58
CA ALA A 87 -22.81 3.71 31.53
C ALA A 87 -22.65 4.15 32.99
N SER A 88 -21.54 4.80 33.33
CA SER A 88 -21.32 5.39 34.66
C SER A 88 -22.38 6.43 35.02
N LEU A 89 -22.77 7.28 34.05
CA LEU A 89 -23.84 8.26 34.26
C LEU A 89 -25.21 7.61 34.47
N VAL A 90 -25.52 6.55 33.72
CA VAL A 90 -26.77 5.79 33.88
C VAL A 90 -26.85 5.18 35.27
N VAL A 91 -25.76 4.54 35.73
CA VAL A 91 -25.69 3.95 37.08
C VAL A 91 -25.84 5.03 38.16
N ALA A 92 -25.18 6.18 38.00
CA ALA A 92 -25.30 7.29 38.95
C ALA A 92 -26.75 7.81 39.04
N TYR A 93 -27.43 7.97 37.90
CA TYR A 93 -28.83 8.39 37.86
C TYR A 93 -29.77 7.36 38.50
N GLU A 94 -29.55 6.08 38.23
CA GLU A 94 -30.33 4.97 38.79
C GLU A 94 -30.18 4.93 40.32
N THR A 95 -28.97 5.10 40.86
CA THR A 95 -28.74 5.15 42.32
C THR A 95 -29.38 6.35 43.01
N ALA A 96 -29.66 7.41 42.27
CA ALA A 96 -30.32 8.62 42.79
C ALA A 96 -31.85 8.57 42.65
N SER A 97 -32.40 7.59 41.93
CA SER A 97 -33.83 7.47 41.65
C SER A 97 -34.51 6.48 42.60
N ASP A 98 -35.75 6.76 43.00
CA ASP A 98 -36.57 5.90 43.86
C ASP A 98 -37.94 5.63 43.19
N PRO A 99 -38.31 4.36 42.88
CA PRO A 99 -37.56 3.12 43.10
C PRO A 99 -36.42 2.92 42.09
N PRO A 100 -35.39 2.12 42.45
CA PRO A 100 -34.30 1.79 41.54
C PRO A 100 -34.83 1.00 40.33
N LEU A 101 -34.33 1.33 39.14
CA LEU A 101 -34.49 0.46 37.98
C LEU A 101 -33.70 -0.84 38.24
N THR A 102 -34.14 -1.96 37.67
CA THR A 102 -33.58 -3.29 37.95
C THR A 102 -32.45 -3.68 36.98
N THR A 103 -32.01 -2.76 36.12
CA THR A 103 -31.10 -3.06 35.00
C THR A 103 -29.88 -2.15 35.04
N SER A 104 -28.96 -2.40 35.96
CA SER A 104 -27.70 -1.67 36.00
C SER A 104 -26.76 -2.18 34.90
N PRO A 105 -26.38 -1.34 33.91
CA PRO A 105 -25.46 -1.76 32.85
C PRO A 105 -24.07 -2.02 33.43
N SER A 106 -23.45 -3.14 33.06
CA SER A 106 -22.09 -3.42 33.52
C SER A 106 -21.10 -2.51 32.78
N LEU A 107 -20.26 -1.80 33.53
CA LEU A 107 -19.24 -0.91 32.96
C LEU A 107 -18.32 -1.66 31.99
N ALA A 108 -17.99 -2.91 32.29
CA ALA A 108 -17.19 -3.79 31.44
C ALA A 108 -17.89 -4.15 30.11
N ALA A 109 -19.22 -4.27 30.09
CA ALA A 109 -19.97 -4.50 28.85
C ALA A 109 -19.99 -3.27 27.96
N SER A 110 -20.24 -2.10 28.56
CA SER A 110 -20.20 -0.84 27.82
C SER A 110 -18.80 -0.57 27.27
N ALA A 111 -17.75 -0.83 28.05
CA ALA A 111 -16.37 -0.75 27.58
C ALA A 111 -16.10 -1.68 26.39
N ALA A 112 -16.56 -2.94 26.44
CA ALA A 112 -16.39 -3.89 25.34
C ALA A 112 -17.14 -3.46 24.07
N GLY A 113 -18.39 -3.00 24.19
CA GLY A 113 -19.16 -2.47 23.06
C GLY A 113 -18.51 -1.22 22.45
N GLY A 114 -18.06 -0.29 23.29
CA GLY A 114 -17.34 0.90 22.85
C GLY A 114 -16.00 0.58 22.17
N ALA A 115 -15.23 -0.36 22.73
CA ALA A 115 -13.98 -0.81 22.14
C ALA A 115 -14.20 -1.39 20.74
N LEU A 116 -15.20 -2.26 20.55
CA LEU A 116 -15.52 -2.83 19.25
C LEU A 116 -15.97 -1.77 18.24
N ALA A 117 -16.85 -0.86 18.65
CA ALA A 117 -17.25 0.27 17.80
C ALA A 117 -16.03 1.11 17.37
N GLY A 118 -15.10 1.34 18.30
CA GLY A 118 -13.84 2.01 18.03
C GLY A 118 -12.94 1.27 17.05
N VAL A 119 -12.79 -0.05 17.18
CA VAL A 119 -12.05 -0.88 16.21
C VAL A 119 -12.64 -0.75 14.81
N LEU A 120 -13.97 -0.84 14.67
CA LEU A 120 -14.66 -0.76 13.39
C LEU A 120 -14.50 0.62 12.73
N VAL A 121 -14.74 1.70 13.48
CA VAL A 121 -14.56 3.07 12.99
C VAL A 121 -13.10 3.36 12.67
N GLY A 122 -12.18 2.91 13.53
CA GLY A 122 -10.75 3.01 13.29
C GLY A 122 -10.31 2.32 12.01
N GLY A 123 -10.76 1.08 11.80
CA GLY A 123 -10.46 0.30 10.59
C GLY A 123 -11.03 0.96 9.33
N TYR A 124 -12.29 1.39 9.37
CA TYR A 124 -12.94 2.07 8.25
C TYR A 124 -12.25 3.40 7.89
N THR A 125 -11.89 4.20 8.89
CA THR A 125 -11.19 5.48 8.67
C THR A 125 -9.77 5.27 8.15
N ALA A 126 -9.05 4.28 8.67
CA ALA A 126 -7.73 3.86 8.15
C ALA A 126 -7.81 3.45 6.68
N GLN A 127 -8.77 2.60 6.32
CA GLN A 127 -8.96 2.15 4.94
C GLN A 127 -9.38 3.29 4.01
N THR A 128 -10.25 4.18 4.48
CA THR A 128 -10.68 5.36 3.71
C THR A 128 -9.51 6.29 3.42
N ARG A 129 -8.64 6.53 4.41
CA ARG A 129 -7.43 7.33 4.22
C ARG A 129 -6.47 6.66 3.25
N ALA A 130 -6.17 5.37 3.43
CA ALA A 130 -5.30 4.62 2.52
C ALA A 130 -5.78 4.71 1.05
N ARG A 131 -7.10 4.64 0.83
CA ARG A 131 -7.69 4.81 -0.50
C ARG A 131 -7.56 6.26 -1.01
N ALA A 132 -7.79 7.25 -0.16
CA ALA A 132 -7.64 8.65 -0.52
C ALA A 132 -6.18 9.00 -0.87
N ASP A 133 -5.24 8.49 -0.10
CA ASP A 133 -3.80 8.66 -0.30
C ASP A 133 -3.37 8.02 -1.62
N LEU A 134 -3.80 6.78 -1.90
CA LEU A 134 -3.54 6.13 -3.19
C LEU A 134 -4.10 6.96 -4.36
N VAL A 135 -5.34 7.45 -4.26
CA VAL A 135 -5.93 8.29 -5.31
C VAL A 135 -5.15 9.59 -5.49
N ALA A 136 -4.75 10.24 -4.40
CA ALA A 136 -3.96 11.47 -4.45
C ALA A 136 -2.58 11.22 -5.07
N SER A 137 -1.90 10.15 -4.68
CA SER A 137 -0.61 9.76 -5.27
C SER A 137 -0.74 9.43 -6.76
N LEU A 138 -1.83 8.79 -7.19
CA LEU A 138 -2.08 8.54 -8.61
C LEU A 138 -2.37 9.83 -9.39
N GLN A 139 -3.10 10.78 -8.79
CA GLN A 139 -3.35 12.09 -9.40
C GLN A 139 -2.05 12.90 -9.54
N GLU A 140 -1.21 12.90 -8.50
CA GLU A 140 0.10 13.54 -8.52
C GLU A 140 1.02 12.90 -9.56
N ALA A 141 1.14 11.57 -9.55
CA ALA A 141 1.89 10.80 -10.55
C ALA A 141 1.45 11.11 -11.99
N SER A 142 0.14 11.23 -12.22
CA SER A 142 -0.39 11.60 -13.53
C SER A 142 -0.05 13.04 -13.93
N ALA A 143 0.00 13.96 -12.96
CA ALA A 143 0.38 15.36 -13.22
C ALA A 143 1.88 15.46 -13.52
N ASP A 144 2.72 14.78 -12.74
CA ASP A 144 4.18 14.72 -12.89
C ASP A 144 4.54 14.17 -14.29
N LEU A 145 3.96 13.03 -14.68
CA LEU A 145 4.16 12.45 -16.02
C LEU A 145 3.59 13.31 -17.16
N SER A 146 2.54 14.08 -16.91
CA SER A 146 1.99 15.01 -17.92
C SER A 146 2.87 16.24 -18.13
N ALA A 147 3.59 16.66 -17.09
CA ALA A 147 4.51 17.79 -17.13
C ALA A 147 5.83 17.45 -17.87
N ALA A 148 6.22 16.18 -17.88
CA ALA A 148 7.39 15.71 -18.62
C ALA A 148 7.24 15.96 -20.13
N THR A 149 8.35 16.40 -20.74
CA THR A 149 8.42 16.84 -22.15
C THR A 149 9.40 16.05 -22.99
N THR A 150 10.28 15.26 -22.36
CA THR A 150 11.26 14.38 -22.99
C THR A 150 11.10 12.94 -22.51
N ARG A 151 11.60 11.97 -23.29
CA ARG A 151 11.57 10.55 -22.89
C ARG A 151 12.34 10.30 -21.59
N GLU A 152 13.46 11.00 -21.41
CA GLU A 152 14.30 10.91 -20.21
C GLU A 152 13.56 11.40 -18.95
N GLU A 153 12.93 12.58 -19.02
CA GLU A 153 12.10 13.12 -17.92
C GLU A 153 10.96 12.16 -17.55
N VAL A 154 10.31 11.55 -18.54
CA VAL A 154 9.24 10.56 -18.30
C VAL A 154 9.79 9.32 -17.57
N CYS A 155 10.99 8.85 -17.93
CA CYS A 155 11.61 7.69 -17.30
C CYS A 155 12.01 7.99 -15.85
N GLU A 156 12.64 9.15 -15.60
CA GLU A 156 13.03 9.59 -14.26
C GLU A 156 11.81 9.71 -13.35
N GLN A 157 10.77 10.40 -13.82
CA GLN A 157 9.51 10.52 -13.07
C GLN A 157 8.84 9.16 -12.84
N GLY A 158 8.88 8.27 -13.82
CA GLY A 158 8.36 6.90 -13.68
C GLY A 158 9.05 6.11 -12.56
N VAL A 159 10.38 6.18 -12.47
CA VAL A 159 11.17 5.57 -11.39
C VAL A 159 10.86 6.20 -10.04
N GLU A 160 10.73 7.52 -9.98
CA GLU A 160 10.39 8.23 -8.76
C GLU A 160 8.99 7.86 -8.25
N ILE A 161 8.00 7.80 -9.14
CA ILE A 161 6.62 7.38 -8.84
C ILE A 161 6.60 5.92 -8.38
N ALA A 162 7.33 5.04 -9.06
CA ALA A 162 7.50 3.65 -8.65
C ALA A 162 8.03 3.55 -7.21
N HIS A 163 9.05 4.32 -6.88
CA HIS A 163 9.61 4.35 -5.53
C HIS A 163 8.62 4.89 -4.49
N ARG A 164 7.94 6.01 -4.79
CA ARG A 164 7.02 6.71 -3.89
C ARG A 164 5.71 5.97 -3.65
N VAL A 165 5.15 5.34 -4.70
CA VAL A 165 3.81 4.72 -4.65
C VAL A 165 3.89 3.23 -4.31
N LEU A 166 4.84 2.49 -4.89
CA LEU A 166 5.00 1.05 -4.64
C LEU A 166 5.99 0.76 -3.50
N GLY A 167 6.76 1.76 -3.03
CA GLY A 167 7.79 1.54 -2.01
C GLY A 167 8.98 0.69 -2.51
N ILE A 168 9.04 0.40 -3.81
CA ILE A 168 10.06 -0.47 -4.39
C ILE A 168 11.36 0.31 -4.51
N ARG A 169 12.42 -0.22 -3.91
CA ARG A 169 13.74 0.43 -3.85
C ARG A 169 14.64 0.12 -5.04
N LEU A 170 14.45 -1.03 -5.68
CA LEU A 170 15.20 -1.44 -6.87
C LEU A 170 14.24 -1.38 -8.06
N CYS A 171 14.18 -0.23 -8.71
CA CYS A 171 13.44 -0.07 -9.96
C CYS A 171 14.24 0.72 -11.00
N GLY A 172 13.93 0.50 -12.27
CA GLY A 172 14.54 1.21 -13.38
C GLY A 172 13.77 1.04 -14.68
N VAL A 173 14.01 1.93 -15.62
CA VAL A 173 13.46 1.94 -16.98
C VAL A 173 14.59 1.74 -17.95
N TRP A 174 14.41 0.79 -18.86
CA TRP A 174 15.26 0.57 -20.01
C TRP A 174 14.48 0.94 -21.26
N LEU A 175 15.03 1.82 -22.09
CA LEU A 175 14.43 2.17 -23.37
C LEU A 175 15.08 1.35 -24.48
N TYR A 176 14.30 1.01 -25.50
CA TYR A 176 14.83 0.39 -26.71
C TYR A 176 15.55 1.44 -27.56
N ASP A 177 16.79 1.11 -27.94
CA ASP A 177 17.64 1.88 -28.84
C ASP A 177 17.79 1.10 -30.16
N GLU A 178 17.32 1.70 -31.26
CA GLU A 178 17.35 1.10 -32.59
C GLU A 178 18.77 0.98 -33.17
N GLU A 179 19.69 1.90 -32.82
CA GLU A 179 21.06 1.87 -33.33
C GLU A 179 21.87 0.75 -32.65
N ALA A 180 21.64 0.55 -31.36
CA ALA A 180 22.30 -0.49 -30.57
C ALA A 180 21.60 -1.87 -30.63
N ASP A 181 20.37 -1.94 -31.15
CA ASP A 181 19.46 -3.11 -31.08
C ASP A 181 19.41 -3.70 -29.65
N ALA A 182 19.21 -2.82 -28.67
CA ALA A 182 19.33 -3.15 -27.26
C ALA A 182 18.40 -2.32 -26.37
N LEU A 183 18.06 -2.89 -25.21
CA LEU A 183 17.43 -2.17 -24.11
C LEU A 183 18.51 -1.51 -23.28
N VAL A 184 18.59 -0.18 -23.36
CA VAL A 184 19.58 0.65 -22.66
C VAL A 184 18.97 1.30 -21.43
N PRO A 185 19.70 1.37 -20.31
CA PRO A 185 19.18 2.01 -19.10
C PRO A 185 18.94 3.50 -19.31
N ALA A 186 17.71 3.96 -19.10
CA ALA A 186 17.32 5.36 -19.22
C ALA A 186 17.20 6.05 -17.85
N ALA A 187 16.61 5.38 -16.86
CA ALA A 187 16.50 5.89 -15.49
C ALA A 187 16.51 4.75 -14.48
N ILE A 188 17.18 4.91 -13.35
CA ILE A 188 17.29 3.86 -12.31
C ILE A 188 17.29 4.52 -10.95
N SER A 189 16.63 3.87 -9.99
CA SER A 189 16.63 4.27 -8.58
C SER A 189 18.04 4.23 -7.96
N ASP A 190 18.34 5.17 -7.07
CA ASP A 190 19.65 5.31 -6.42
C ASP A 190 20.16 4.02 -5.74
N PRO A 191 19.35 3.23 -5.00
CA PRO A 191 19.80 1.97 -4.41
C PRO A 191 20.22 0.94 -5.48
N GLY A 192 19.61 0.97 -6.66
CA GLY A 192 19.96 0.09 -7.77
C GLY A 192 21.34 0.38 -8.38
N ARG A 193 21.88 1.59 -8.22
CA ARG A 193 23.22 1.95 -8.71
C ARG A 193 24.35 1.46 -7.80
N GLU A 194 24.16 1.46 -6.49
CA GLU A 194 25.20 1.09 -5.52
C GLU A 194 25.29 -0.42 -5.28
N ASP A 195 24.15 -1.13 -5.27
CA ASP A 195 24.10 -2.55 -4.86
C ASP A 195 24.45 -3.55 -5.98
N ILE A 196 24.34 -3.15 -7.26
CA ILE A 196 24.36 -4.09 -8.40
C ILE A 196 25.56 -3.88 -9.35
N GLY A 197 26.48 -2.96 -9.03
CA GLY A 197 27.67 -2.70 -9.86
C GLY A 197 27.38 -1.97 -11.18
N GLY A 198 26.19 -1.38 -11.29
CA GLY A 198 25.71 -0.65 -12.47
C GLY A 198 24.64 -1.44 -13.25
N PRO A 199 23.72 -0.73 -13.92
CA PRO A 199 22.67 -1.36 -14.72
C PRO A 199 23.24 -2.07 -15.95
N PRO A 200 22.78 -3.30 -16.26
CA PRO A 200 23.13 -3.94 -17.53
C PRO A 200 22.41 -3.28 -18.71
N THR A 201 22.98 -3.47 -19.90
CA THR A 201 22.28 -3.32 -21.18
C THR A 201 21.87 -4.70 -21.64
N PHE A 202 20.63 -4.87 -22.13
CA PHE A 202 20.14 -6.16 -22.60
C PHE A 202 20.05 -6.15 -24.13
N HIS A 203 20.87 -6.95 -24.80
CA HIS A 203 20.77 -7.13 -26.25
C HIS A 203 19.64 -8.07 -26.64
N ARG A 204 19.40 -8.18 -27.94
CA ARG A 204 18.38 -9.08 -28.48
C ARG A 204 18.53 -10.52 -27.99
N GLY A 205 17.47 -11.04 -27.39
CA GLY A 205 17.41 -12.39 -26.83
C GLY A 205 18.09 -12.56 -25.48
N GLU A 206 18.59 -11.50 -24.86
CA GLU A 206 19.27 -11.57 -23.58
C GLU A 206 18.34 -11.27 -22.40
N GLY A 207 18.24 -12.25 -21.49
CA GLY A 207 17.58 -12.07 -20.22
C GLY A 207 16.05 -12.02 -20.29
N LEU A 208 15.44 -12.11 -19.12
CA LEU A 208 13.99 -12.02 -18.95
C LEU A 208 13.44 -10.65 -19.40
N ALA A 209 14.24 -9.58 -19.25
CA ALA A 209 13.87 -8.22 -19.66
C ALA A 209 13.59 -8.11 -21.16
N TRP A 210 14.43 -8.72 -22.01
CA TRP A 210 14.20 -8.75 -23.45
C TRP A 210 12.94 -9.55 -23.81
N GLN A 211 12.75 -10.70 -23.18
CA GLN A 211 11.58 -11.55 -23.41
C GLN A 211 10.27 -10.82 -23.05
N ALA A 212 10.26 -10.05 -21.96
CA ALA A 212 9.11 -9.22 -21.57
C ALA A 212 8.86 -8.08 -22.56
N TYR A 213 9.91 -7.43 -23.05
CA TYR A 213 9.81 -6.41 -24.10
C TYR A 213 9.20 -6.98 -25.39
N GLU A 214 9.74 -8.10 -25.88
CA GLU A 214 9.32 -8.71 -27.14
C GLU A 214 7.91 -9.33 -27.07
N SER A 215 7.56 -9.95 -25.94
CA SER A 215 6.21 -10.49 -25.74
C SER A 215 5.16 -9.41 -25.52
N GLY A 216 5.55 -8.25 -24.98
CA GLY A 216 4.65 -7.18 -24.57
C GLY A 216 3.76 -7.53 -23.36
N GLU A 217 3.97 -8.68 -22.74
CA GLU A 217 3.27 -9.16 -21.56
C GLU A 217 4.07 -8.88 -20.29
N SER A 218 3.35 -8.51 -19.22
CA SER A 218 3.99 -8.32 -17.91
C SER A 218 4.29 -9.70 -17.30
N ALA A 219 5.47 -9.86 -16.72
CA ALA A 219 5.92 -11.09 -16.09
C ALA A 219 6.33 -10.82 -14.63
N VAL A 220 5.97 -11.72 -13.73
CA VAL A 220 6.39 -11.68 -12.32
C VAL A 220 7.09 -13.00 -12.00
N TYR A 221 8.28 -12.89 -11.44
CA TYR A 221 9.09 -14.00 -10.99
C TYR A 221 9.24 -13.91 -9.48
N ASP A 222 8.58 -14.82 -8.78
CA ASP A 222 8.60 -14.89 -7.32
C ASP A 222 9.98 -15.29 -6.77
N ASP A 223 10.72 -16.11 -7.52
CA ASP A 223 12.10 -16.48 -7.20
C ASP A 223 12.97 -16.64 -8.47
N LEU A 224 13.88 -15.70 -8.71
CA LEU A 224 14.83 -15.72 -9.82
C LEU A 224 15.82 -16.89 -9.75
N SER A 225 16.10 -17.46 -8.57
CA SER A 225 17.01 -18.61 -8.51
C SER A 225 16.42 -19.90 -9.08
N ALA A 226 15.10 -19.92 -9.29
CA ALA A 226 14.39 -20.99 -9.97
C ALA A 226 14.05 -20.66 -11.43
N ALA A 227 14.36 -19.44 -11.90
CA ALA A 227 14.07 -19.00 -13.25
C ALA A 227 15.22 -19.39 -14.20
N ASP A 228 14.85 -19.84 -15.40
CA ASP A 228 15.77 -19.98 -16.52
C ASP A 228 16.03 -18.60 -17.16
N ASP A 229 17.11 -18.44 -17.94
CA ASP A 229 17.45 -17.20 -18.66
C ASP A 229 17.62 -15.93 -17.81
N VAL A 230 17.95 -16.05 -16.52
CA VAL A 230 18.37 -14.91 -15.70
C VAL A 230 19.67 -14.32 -16.26
N TYR A 231 19.67 -13.00 -16.51
CA TYR A 231 20.81 -12.30 -17.10
C TYR A 231 22.11 -12.47 -16.28
N ASN A 232 22.02 -12.31 -14.96
CA ASN A 232 23.11 -12.57 -14.04
C ASN A 232 22.68 -13.60 -12.98
N PRO A 233 23.12 -14.86 -13.07
CA PRO A 233 22.79 -15.91 -12.10
C PRO A 233 23.28 -15.62 -10.67
N GLU A 234 24.28 -14.75 -10.50
CA GLU A 234 24.82 -14.35 -9.19
C GLU A 234 24.15 -13.09 -8.62
N THR A 235 23.02 -12.66 -9.20
CA THR A 235 22.30 -11.48 -8.73
C THR A 235 21.81 -11.62 -7.29
N VAL A 236 21.86 -10.51 -6.54
CA VAL A 236 21.25 -10.39 -5.20
C VAL A 236 19.73 -10.26 -5.27
N VAL A 237 19.18 -9.96 -6.45
CA VAL A 237 17.74 -9.87 -6.70
C VAL A 237 17.14 -11.28 -6.63
N ARG A 238 16.14 -11.46 -5.79
CA ARG A 238 15.43 -12.72 -5.57
C ARG A 238 14.08 -12.75 -6.25
N SER A 239 13.36 -11.64 -6.35
CA SER A 239 12.13 -11.57 -7.14
C SER A 239 12.17 -10.40 -8.09
N GLU A 240 11.49 -10.52 -9.23
CA GLU A 240 11.50 -9.52 -10.29
C GLU A 240 10.12 -9.38 -10.94
N MET A 241 9.71 -8.14 -11.22
CA MET A 241 8.52 -7.83 -12.00
C MET A 241 8.92 -7.00 -13.21
N LEU A 242 8.58 -7.50 -14.40
CA LEU A 242 8.91 -6.92 -15.69
C LEU A 242 7.66 -6.38 -16.35
N VAL A 243 7.70 -5.10 -16.71
CA VAL A 243 6.54 -4.34 -17.15
C VAL A 243 6.85 -3.63 -18.46
N PRO A 244 6.51 -4.23 -19.62
CA PRO A 244 6.86 -3.66 -20.91
C PRO A 244 6.15 -2.32 -21.15
N LEU A 245 6.86 -1.36 -21.73
CA LEU A 245 6.38 -0.02 -22.09
C LEU A 245 6.02 0.08 -23.58
N GLY A 246 5.62 -1.04 -24.19
CA GLY A 246 5.30 -1.10 -25.61
C GLY A 246 6.60 -1.09 -26.40
N ASP A 247 6.61 -0.42 -27.55
CA ASP A 247 7.79 -0.32 -28.41
C ASP A 247 8.88 0.58 -27.79
N HIS A 248 8.58 1.26 -26.67
CA HIS A 248 9.53 2.14 -26.01
C HIS A 248 10.59 1.41 -25.19
N GLY A 249 10.29 0.23 -24.62
CA GLY A 249 11.21 -0.50 -23.73
C GLY A 249 10.51 -1.23 -22.58
N VAL A 250 11.16 -1.33 -21.40
CA VAL A 250 10.69 -2.08 -20.24
C VAL A 250 10.95 -1.35 -18.92
N LEU A 251 9.98 -1.40 -18.01
CA LEU A 251 10.11 -1.00 -16.61
C LEU A 251 10.34 -2.25 -15.76
N ILE A 252 11.40 -2.25 -14.96
CA ILE A 252 11.83 -3.40 -14.16
C ILE A 252 11.77 -3.03 -12.68
N PHE A 253 11.23 -3.94 -11.89
CA PHE A 253 11.20 -3.88 -10.44
C PHE A 253 11.90 -5.12 -9.87
N GLY A 254 12.82 -4.94 -8.93
CA GLY A 254 13.50 -6.01 -8.24
C GLY A 254 13.31 -5.94 -6.72
N ALA A 255 13.46 -7.08 -6.06
CA ALA A 255 13.60 -7.16 -4.62
C ALA A 255 14.64 -8.21 -4.24
N THR A 256 15.31 -8.04 -3.10
CA THR A 256 16.30 -9.00 -2.57
C THR A 256 15.67 -10.14 -1.75
N THR A 257 14.34 -10.18 -1.70
CA THR A 257 13.54 -11.23 -1.05
C THR A 257 12.67 -11.92 -2.08
N ALA A 258 12.42 -13.22 -1.92
CA ALA A 258 11.46 -13.95 -2.76
C ALA A 258 10.02 -13.52 -2.45
N GLU A 259 9.10 -13.73 -3.40
CA GLU A 259 7.66 -13.45 -3.28
C GLU A 259 7.35 -12.00 -2.82
N ALA A 260 8.15 -11.03 -3.26
CA ALA A 260 8.04 -9.66 -2.76
C ALA A 260 6.91 -8.83 -3.38
N PHE A 261 6.33 -9.27 -4.50
CA PHE A 261 5.33 -8.52 -5.26
C PHE A 261 3.97 -9.18 -5.13
N ASP A 262 3.00 -8.46 -4.59
CA ASP A 262 1.64 -8.96 -4.43
C ASP A 262 0.71 -8.59 -5.61
N ASP A 263 -0.57 -9.00 -5.53
CA ASP A 263 -1.57 -8.67 -6.56
C ASP A 263 -1.81 -7.16 -6.71
N LEU A 264 -1.68 -6.40 -5.61
CA LEU A 264 -1.89 -4.96 -5.61
C LEU A 264 -0.73 -4.26 -6.33
N ASP A 265 0.51 -4.69 -6.08
CA ASP A 265 1.71 -4.18 -6.76
C ASP A 265 1.59 -4.35 -8.28
N GLN A 266 1.13 -5.51 -8.74
CA GLN A 266 0.91 -5.77 -10.16
C GLN A 266 -0.16 -4.85 -10.77
N VAL A 267 -1.25 -4.59 -10.04
CA VAL A 267 -2.32 -3.67 -10.49
C VAL A 267 -1.79 -2.24 -10.60
N VAL A 268 -1.03 -1.78 -9.62
CA VAL A 268 -0.45 -0.43 -9.60
C VAL A 268 0.63 -0.29 -10.69
N ALA A 269 1.49 -1.29 -10.86
CA ALA A 269 2.50 -1.31 -11.92
C ALA A 269 1.86 -1.28 -13.32
N LYS A 270 0.75 -1.99 -13.52
CA LYS A 270 -0.01 -1.95 -14.78
C LYS A 270 -0.62 -0.58 -15.05
N LEU A 271 -1.07 0.12 -14.01
CA LEU A 271 -1.55 1.49 -14.14
C LEU A 271 -0.40 2.44 -14.51
N LEU A 272 0.73 2.34 -13.81
CA LEU A 272 1.93 3.14 -14.10
C LEU A 272 2.42 2.93 -15.53
N ARG A 273 2.48 1.68 -16.00
CA ARG A 273 2.75 1.31 -17.40
C ARG A 273 1.87 2.09 -18.38
N THR A 274 0.57 2.15 -18.10
CA THR A 274 -0.40 2.78 -18.99
C THR A 274 -0.15 4.29 -19.10
N THR A 275 0.12 4.95 -17.97
CA THR A 275 0.40 6.38 -17.93
C THR A 275 1.77 6.70 -18.55
N MET A 276 2.80 5.91 -18.25
CA MET A 276 4.14 6.09 -18.82
C MET A 276 4.16 5.88 -20.32
N ARG A 277 3.49 4.84 -20.85
CA ARG A 277 3.35 4.63 -22.31
C ARG A 277 2.77 5.86 -22.99
N ALA A 278 1.66 6.38 -22.47
CA ALA A 278 1.03 7.57 -23.04
C ALA A 278 1.93 8.82 -22.99
N ALA A 279 2.72 8.98 -21.92
CA ALA A 279 3.68 10.08 -21.79
C ALA A 279 4.88 9.92 -22.75
N LEU A 280 5.40 8.70 -22.92
CA LEU A 280 6.45 8.39 -23.88
C LEU A 280 5.98 8.63 -25.32
N ASP A 281 4.79 8.14 -25.69
CA ASP A 281 4.17 8.39 -27.00
C ASP A 281 4.00 9.90 -27.28
N ARG A 282 3.71 10.68 -26.24
CA ARG A 282 3.59 12.15 -26.34
C ARG A 282 4.95 12.79 -26.53
N ALA A 283 5.95 12.41 -25.72
CA ALA A 283 7.31 12.95 -25.80
C ALA A 283 7.93 12.70 -27.17
N GLU A 284 7.82 11.47 -27.70
CA GLU A 284 8.32 11.09 -29.02
C GLU A 284 7.65 11.90 -30.15
N ARG A 285 6.33 12.05 -30.09
CA ARG A 285 5.60 12.88 -31.07
C ARG A 285 6.02 14.35 -31.02
N GLU A 286 6.22 14.90 -29.82
CA GLU A 286 6.68 16.28 -29.69
C GLU A 286 8.10 16.48 -30.21
N GLU A 287 8.99 15.51 -29.96
CA GLU A 287 10.35 15.50 -30.49
C GLU A 287 10.35 15.47 -32.02
N THR A 288 9.61 14.55 -32.62
CA THR A 288 9.44 14.44 -34.08
C THR A 288 8.93 15.75 -34.69
N LEU A 289 7.92 16.38 -34.07
CA LEU A 289 7.39 17.67 -34.54
C LEU A 289 8.40 18.82 -34.39
N ARG A 290 9.22 18.83 -33.32
CA ARG A 290 10.28 19.82 -33.11
C ARG A 290 11.36 19.66 -34.19
N GLU A 291 11.75 18.45 -34.53
CA GLU A 291 12.74 18.16 -35.57
C GLU A 291 12.26 18.58 -36.96
N GLN A 292 11.03 18.21 -37.33
CA GLN A 292 10.43 18.62 -38.60
C GLN A 292 10.36 20.14 -38.73
N ARG A 293 9.99 20.86 -37.65
CA ARG A 293 9.99 22.34 -37.64
C ARG A 293 11.39 22.93 -37.79
N ARG A 294 12.41 22.34 -37.16
CA ARG A 294 13.80 22.77 -37.30
C ARG A 294 14.28 22.59 -38.74
N GLU A 295 13.94 21.47 -39.36
CA GLU A 295 14.30 21.19 -40.76
C GLU A 295 13.62 22.16 -41.72
N LEU A 296 12.31 22.40 -41.57
CA LEU A 296 11.59 23.39 -42.39
C LEU A 296 12.16 24.82 -42.24
N ARG A 297 12.58 25.21 -41.02
CA ARG A 297 13.23 26.52 -40.81
C ARG A 297 14.57 26.61 -41.53
N ARG A 298 15.42 25.58 -41.42
CA ARG A 298 16.71 25.52 -42.14
C ARG A 298 16.52 25.58 -43.65
N GLN A 299 15.49 24.92 -44.18
CA GLN A 299 15.17 24.97 -45.61
C GLN A 299 14.72 26.36 -46.07
N ASN A 300 13.86 27.04 -45.30
CA ASN A 300 13.44 28.41 -45.61
C ASN A 300 14.61 29.40 -45.53
N GLU A 301 15.45 29.34 -44.49
CA GLU A 301 16.64 30.19 -44.35
C GLU A 301 17.59 30.03 -45.56
N ARG A 302 17.79 28.78 -46.01
CA ARG A 302 18.60 28.51 -47.21
C ARG A 302 17.99 29.06 -48.50
N LEU A 303 16.66 29.16 -48.59
CA LEU A 303 15.97 29.73 -49.75
C LEU A 303 16.01 31.26 -49.77
N GLU A 304 16.11 31.92 -48.61
CA GLU A 304 16.25 33.37 -48.49
C GLU A 304 17.68 33.88 -48.79
N GLU A 305 18.68 33.00 -48.75
CA GLU A 305 20.08 33.31 -49.10
C GLU A 305 20.37 33.26 -50.62
N PHE A 306 19.42 32.84 -51.46
CA PHE A 306 19.54 32.80 -52.93
C PHE A 306 18.67 33.86 -53.63
#